data_AF-A0A9D6EK91-F1
#
_entry.id   AF-A0A9D6EK91-F1
#
_cell.length_a   1.000
_cell.length_b   1.000
_cell.length_c   1.000
_cell.angle_alpha   90.00
_cell.angle_beta   90.00
_cell.angle_gamma   90.00
#
_symmetry.space_group_name_H-M   'P 1'
#
loop_
_entity.id
_entity.type
_entity.pdbx_description
1 polymer ?
#
loop_
_entity_poly.entity_id
_entity_poly.type
_entity_poly.pdbx_seq_one_letter_code
_entity_poly.pdbx_strand_id
1 'polypeptide(L)' 'EALRIATQTGHLLTWSEDRRGVLAPGYAADLVVLSDDPLTCPEDRIREIAVDLTVVGGRVVHERPGL' A
#
# COMPACT_ATOMS: atom_id res chain seq x y z
N GLU A 1 -12.54 3.43 -6.63
CA GLU A 1 -12.50 4.58 -5.69
C GLU A 1 -11.89 4.23 -4.32
N ALA A 2 -12.45 3.28 -3.54
CA ALA A 2 -11.97 3.00 -2.17
C ALA A 2 -10.45 2.75 -2.05
N LEU A 3 -9.85 1.95 -2.94
CA LEU A 3 -8.40 1.68 -2.94
C LEU A 3 -7.55 2.94 -3.22
N ARG A 4 -8.02 3.82 -4.11
CA ARG A 4 -7.35 5.11 -4.37
C ARG A 4 -7.45 6.02 -3.15
N ILE A 5 -8.58 6.05 -2.47
CA ILE A 5 -8.75 6.89 -1.28
C ILE A 5 -7.78 6.45 -0.17
N ALA A 6 -7.64 5.14 0.05
CA ALA A 6 -6.77 4.58 1.08
C ALA A 6 -5.27 4.83 0.83
N THR A 7 -4.85 5.07 -0.41
CA THR A 7 -3.43 5.17 -0.81
C THR A 7 -3.04 6.58 -1.23
N GLN A 8 -3.88 7.25 -2.02
CA GLN A 8 -3.60 8.54 -2.65
C GLN A 8 -4.24 9.72 -1.91
N THR A 9 -5.27 9.55 -1.09
CA THR A 9 -5.86 10.70 -0.39
C THR A 9 -5.07 11.11 0.85
N GLY A 10 -4.37 10.18 1.49
CA GLY A 10 -3.60 10.46 2.71
C GLY A 10 -2.52 11.53 2.53
N HIS A 11 -1.80 11.51 1.40
CA HIS A 11 -0.71 12.48 1.18
C HIS A 11 -1.22 13.88 0.78
N LEU A 12 -2.35 13.96 0.06
CA LEU A 12 -3.05 15.21 -0.29
C LEU A 12 -3.54 15.96 0.95
N LEU A 13 -3.99 15.24 1.98
CA LEU A 13 -4.42 15.83 3.25
C LEU A 13 -3.25 16.30 4.12
N THR A 14 -2.02 15.88 3.80
CA THR A 14 -0.80 16.19 4.55
C THR A 14 0.17 17.09 3.78
N TRP A 15 -0.24 17.66 2.65
CA TRP A 15 0.63 18.47 1.76
C TRP A 15 1.96 17.78 1.43
N SER A 16 1.94 16.47 1.24
CA SER A 16 3.12 15.64 0.98
C SER A 16 3.14 15.08 -0.44
N GLU A 17 2.45 15.75 -1.37
CA GLU A 17 2.31 15.35 -2.79
C GLU A 17 3.63 15.35 -3.56
N ASP A 18 4.61 16.13 -3.10
CA ASP A 18 5.94 16.21 -3.69
C ASP A 18 6.83 15.01 -3.32
N ARG A 19 6.44 14.22 -2.31
CA ARG A 19 7.30 13.16 -1.74
C ARG A 19 6.61 11.83 -1.48
N ARG A 20 5.27 11.75 -1.49
CA ARG A 20 4.50 10.52 -1.19
C ARG A 20 3.33 10.34 -2.16
N GLY A 21 2.74 9.15 -2.18
CA GLY A 21 1.51 8.87 -2.94
C GLY A 21 1.68 8.31 -4.34
N VAL A 22 2.92 8.27 -4.85
CA VAL A 22 3.30 7.66 -6.12
C VAL A 22 4.58 6.86 -5.91
N LEU A 23 4.65 5.67 -6.53
CA LEU A 23 5.88 4.89 -6.60
C LEU A 23 6.65 5.28 -7.86
N ALA A 24 7.57 6.24 -7.71
CA ALA A 24 8.45 6.74 -8.77
C ALA A 24 9.80 7.21 -8.19
N PRO A 25 10.87 7.30 -9.00
CA PRO A 25 12.14 7.85 -8.54
C PRO A 25 11.97 9.27 -7.95
N GLY A 26 12.59 9.52 -6.79
CA GLY A 26 12.46 10.79 -6.06
C GLY A 26 11.34 10.82 -5.00
N TYR A 27 10.44 9.84 -5.01
CA TYR A 27 9.37 9.69 -4.01
C TYR A 27 9.75 8.68 -2.92
N ALA A 28 9.06 8.74 -1.78
CA ALA A 28 9.20 7.76 -0.72
C ALA A 28 8.77 6.37 -1.22
N ALA A 29 9.61 5.37 -0.95
CA ALA A 29 9.27 3.97 -1.18
C ALA A 29 8.36 3.46 -0.04
N ASP A 30 7.14 3.99 0.01
CA ASP A 30 6.05 3.58 0.89
C ASP A 30 5.12 2.65 0.09
N LEU A 31 5.12 1.34 0.38
CA LEU A 31 4.27 0.37 -0.32
C LEU A 31 3.86 -0.81 0.56
N VAL A 32 2.81 -1.51 0.13
CA VAL A 32 2.38 -2.79 0.68
C VAL A 32 2.27 -3.82 -0.43
N VAL A 33 2.61 -5.07 -0.11
CA VAL A 33 2.32 -6.25 -0.94
C VAL A 33 1.21 -7.03 -0.25
N LEU A 34 0.16 -7.33 -1.01
CA LEU A 34 -1.01 -8.06 -0.54
C LEU A 34 -0.95 -9.50 -1.04
N SER A 35 -1.49 -10.43 -0.24
CA SER A 35 -1.52 -11.86 -0.59
C SER A 35 -2.47 -12.20 -1.73
N ASP A 36 -3.34 -11.27 -2.12
CA ASP A 36 -4.29 -11.38 -3.24
C ASP A 36 -4.64 -9.99 -3.76
N ASP A 37 -5.23 -9.92 -4.96
CA ASP A 37 -5.64 -8.66 -5.59
C ASP A 37 -7.09 -8.29 -5.22
N PRO A 38 -7.30 -7.21 -4.43
CA PRO A 38 -8.63 -6.77 -4.02
C PRO A 38 -9.51 -6.28 -5.18
N LEU A 39 -8.94 -6.06 -6.38
CA LEU A 39 -9.67 -5.63 -7.57
C LEU A 39 -10.24 -6.80 -8.39
N THR A 40 -9.77 -8.02 -8.15
CA THR A 40 -10.13 -9.20 -8.96
C THR A 40 -10.63 -10.39 -8.14
N CYS A 41 -10.30 -10.47 -6.85
CA CYS A 41 -10.83 -11.51 -5.97
C CYS A 41 -12.34 -11.33 -5.65
N PRO A 42 -13.05 -12.40 -5.24
CA PRO A 42 -14.42 -12.30 -4.74
C PRO A 42 -14.55 -11.35 -3.54
N GLU A 43 -15.65 -10.59 -3.46
CA GLU A 43 -15.84 -9.55 -2.43
C GLU A 43 -15.78 -10.09 -0.98
N ASP A 44 -16.31 -11.29 -0.76
CA ASP A 44 -16.27 -11.99 0.52
C ASP A 44 -14.83 -12.34 0.96
N ARG A 45 -13.92 -12.51 0.00
CA ARG A 45 -12.50 -12.83 0.24
C ARG A 45 -11.64 -11.61 0.53
N ILE A 46 -12.11 -10.39 0.22
CA ILE A 46 -11.35 -9.15 0.47
C ILE A 46 -10.90 -9.04 1.93
N ARG A 47 -11.73 -9.49 2.86
CA ARG A 47 -11.43 -9.48 4.32
C ARG A 47 -10.34 -10.45 4.74
N GLU A 48 -10.02 -11.43 3.90
CA GLU A 48 -9.02 -12.46 4.16
C GLU A 48 -7.66 -12.12 3.55
N ILE A 49 -7.58 -11.05 2.74
CA ILE A 49 -6.32 -10.61 2.13
C ILE A 49 -5.35 -10.18 3.24
N ALA A 50 -4.22 -10.86 3.31
CA ALA A 50 -3.15 -10.55 4.25
C ALA A 50 -2.18 -9.53 3.64
N VAL A 51 -1.50 -8.79 4.52
CA VAL A 51 -0.35 -7.98 4.14
C VAL A 51 0.91 -8.84 4.26
N ASP A 52 1.51 -9.13 3.11
CA ASP A 52 2.70 -9.96 2.98
C ASP A 52 3.97 -9.16 3.29
N LEU A 53 4.01 -7.90 2.84
CA LEU A 53 5.14 -6.99 3.05
C LEU A 53 4.64 -5.56 3.25
N THR A 54 5.26 -4.83 4.17
CA THR A 54 5.13 -3.36 4.29
C THR A 54 6.50 -2.71 4.25
N VAL A 55 6.69 -1.77 3.33
CA VAL A 55 7.88 -0.95 3.21
C VAL A 55 7.51 0.50 3.48
N VAL A 56 8.27 1.17 4.35
CA VAL A 56 8.11 2.60 4.66
C VAL A 56 9.46 3.29 4.49
N GLY A 57 9.52 4.30 3.63
CA GLY A 57 10.72 5.05 3.31
C GLY A 57 11.88 4.16 2.83
N GLY A 58 11.56 3.06 2.13
CA GLY A 58 12.54 2.08 1.66
C GLY A 58 13.02 1.07 2.72
N ARG A 59 12.43 1.05 3.92
CA ARG A 59 12.72 0.05 4.96
C ARG A 59 11.56 -0.92 5.11
N VAL A 60 11.86 -2.20 5.16
CA VAL A 60 10.88 -3.23 5.54
C VAL A 60 10.54 -3.03 7.01
N VAL A 61 9.26 -2.79 7.30
CA VAL A 61 8.74 -2.61 8.68
C VAL A 61 7.81 -3.73 9.11
N HIS A 62 7.29 -4.50 8.15
CA HIS A 62 6.52 -5.70 8.39
C HIS A 62 6.76 -6.68 7.26
N GLU A 63 6.89 -7.94 7.61
CA GLU A 63 7.00 -9.07 6.69
C GLU A 63 6.23 -10.23 7.33
N ARG A 64 5.31 -10.85 6.60
CA ARG A 64 4.55 -11.98 7.14
C ARG A 64 5.50 -13.18 7.28
N PRO A 65 5.64 -13.76 8.48
CA PRO A 65 6.51 -14.91 8.69
C PRO A 65 6.17 -16.07 7.76
N GLY A 66 7.19 -16.69 7.16
CA GLY A 66 7.04 -17.88 6.33
C GLY A 66 6.63 -17.63 4.88
N LEU A 67 6.75 -16.39 4.39
CA LEU A 67 6.98 -16.11 2.97
C LEU A 67 8.46 -16.30 2.61
#